data_AF-A0A9X7A558-F1
#
_entry.id   AF-A0A9X7A558-F1
#
_cell.length_a   1.000
_cell.length_b   1.000
_cell.length_c   1.000
_cell.angle_alpha   90.00
_cell.angle_beta   90.00
_cell.angle_gamma   90.00
#
_symmetry.space_group_name_H-M   'P 1'
#
loop_
_entity.id
_entity.type
_entity.pdbx_description
1 polymer ?
#
loop_
_entity_poly.entity_id
_entity_poly.type
_entity_poly.pdbx_seq_one_letter_code
_entity_poly.pdbx_strand_id
1 'polypeptide(L)'
;MDKQFESQLIKEIESFILWSKTCEKSYREWETDYLHWDRIYKSTNNLIKKIPVENWSSKLVNKFLFILARDNECENIICQLIDHPNQLIKLAKHSVSFNDFEARWQIAYGLGEITDFGIEVKQLLQKYILDEEEYVSRRAAFGYEKNFSSTNVSINKK
;
A
#
# COMPACT_ATOMS: atom_id res chain seq x y z
N MET A 1 -7.97 13.57 19.97
CA MET A 1 -6.56 13.36 19.59
C MET A 1 -6.48 12.76 18.19
N ASP A 2 -7.29 11.75 17.91
CA ASP A 2 -7.32 11.00 16.65
C ASP A 2 -7.52 11.87 15.39
N LYS A 3 -8.47 12.82 15.42
CA LYS A 3 -8.71 13.73 14.29
C LYS A 3 -7.50 14.60 13.90
N GLN A 4 -6.54 14.80 14.80
CA GLN A 4 -5.34 15.59 14.51
C GLN A 4 -4.43 14.89 13.51
N PHE A 5 -4.21 13.57 13.66
CA PHE A 5 -3.36 12.81 12.74
C PHE A 5 -4.00 12.72 11.35
N GLU A 6 -5.31 12.49 11.29
CA GLU A 6 -6.04 12.50 10.02
C GLU A 6 -5.94 13.86 9.31
N SER A 7 -6.21 14.95 10.03
CA SER A 7 -6.17 16.32 9.48
C SER A 7 -4.77 16.69 9.01
N GLN A 8 -3.75 16.30 9.77
CA GLN A 8 -2.36 16.54 9.43
C GLN A 8 -1.96 15.81 8.15
N LEU A 9 -2.28 14.52 8.01
CA LEU A 9 -1.98 13.79 6.77
C LEU A 9 -2.74 14.39 5.57
N ILE A 10 -4.02 14.70 5.73
CA ILE A 10 -4.82 15.31 4.66
C ILE A 10 -4.20 16.63 4.19
N LYS A 11 -3.73 17.47 5.12
CA LYS A 11 -3.06 18.73 4.79
C LYS A 11 -1.78 18.53 3.98
N GLU A 12 -0.94 17.57 4.35
CA GLU A 12 0.29 17.28 3.59
C GLU A 12 -0.03 16.75 2.18
N ILE A 13 -1.06 15.89 2.06
CA ILE A 13 -1.52 15.39 0.76
C ILE A 13 -2.12 16.52 -0.09
N GLU A 14 -2.87 17.45 0.50
CA GLU A 14 -3.40 18.62 -0.21
C GLU A 14 -2.29 19.55 -0.70
N SER A 15 -1.19 19.66 0.06
CA SER A 15 0.00 20.42 -0.34
C SER A 15 0.70 19.75 -1.54
N PHE A 16 0.84 18.42 -1.51
CA PHE A 16 1.33 17.65 -2.67
C PHE A 16 0.44 17.85 -3.89
N ILE A 17 -0.89 17.76 -3.72
CA ILE A 17 -1.84 17.96 -4.82
C ILE A 17 -1.73 19.37 -5.40
N LEU A 18 -1.56 20.39 -4.56
CA LEU A 18 -1.39 21.77 -5.04
C LEU A 18 -0.10 21.92 -5.83
N TRP A 19 1.02 21.42 -5.30
CA TRP A 19 2.31 21.43 -5.99
C TRP A 19 2.26 20.67 -7.32
N SER A 20 1.63 19.50 -7.35
CA SER A 20 1.51 18.68 -8.58
C SER A 20 0.72 19.34 -9.70
N LYS A 21 0.01 20.45 -9.45
CA LYS A 21 -0.63 21.24 -10.51
C LYS A 21 0.35 22.20 -11.20
N THR A 22 1.52 22.42 -10.60
CA THR A 22 2.55 23.35 -11.08
C THR A 22 3.80 22.66 -11.62
N CYS A 23 3.94 21.35 -11.39
CA CYS A 23 5.11 20.59 -11.82
C CYS A 23 5.01 20.17 -13.30
N GLU A 24 6.18 19.95 -13.91
CA GLU A 24 6.29 19.31 -15.20
C GLU A 24 6.04 17.80 -15.06
N LYS A 25 5.23 17.22 -15.95
CA LYS A 25 4.87 15.78 -15.93
C LYS A 25 5.31 15.06 -17.20
N SER A 26 6.38 15.55 -17.82
CA SER A 26 6.91 15.04 -19.09
C SER A 26 7.64 13.70 -18.94
N TYR A 27 7.96 13.30 -17.70
CA TYR A 27 8.66 12.06 -17.38
C TYR A 27 7.94 11.28 -16.28
N ARG A 28 8.29 10.00 -16.12
CA ARG A 28 7.52 9.04 -15.32
C ARG A 28 7.58 9.26 -13.81
N GLU A 29 8.71 9.71 -13.29
CA GLU A 29 9.00 9.79 -11.85
C GLU A 29 8.87 11.21 -11.30
N TRP A 30 8.05 12.05 -11.94
CA TRP A 30 7.94 13.47 -11.58
C TRP A 30 7.49 13.68 -10.14
N GLU A 31 6.78 12.72 -9.54
CA GLU A 31 6.39 12.78 -8.13
C GLU A 31 7.59 12.87 -7.18
N THR A 32 8.76 12.35 -7.57
CA THR A 32 9.99 12.35 -6.75
C THR A 32 10.55 13.76 -6.54
N ASP A 33 10.21 14.72 -7.40
CA ASP A 33 10.61 16.13 -7.26
C ASP A 33 9.94 16.85 -6.07
N TYR A 34 8.94 16.24 -5.44
CA TYR A 34 8.26 16.86 -4.31
C TYR A 34 9.17 16.91 -3.06
N LEU A 35 9.76 18.07 -2.80
CA LEU A 35 10.73 18.30 -1.71
C LEU A 35 10.18 18.10 -0.28
N HIS A 36 8.89 17.80 -0.11
CA HIS A 36 8.25 17.64 1.20
C HIS A 36 7.68 16.23 1.45
N TRP A 37 8.20 15.23 0.73
CA TRP A 37 7.91 13.82 1.01
C TRP A 37 8.19 13.42 2.46
N ASP A 38 9.22 13.99 3.09
CA ASP A 38 9.56 13.77 4.51
C ASP A 38 8.37 14.04 5.45
N ARG A 39 7.59 15.09 5.17
CA ARG A 39 6.40 15.46 5.96
C ARG A 39 5.26 14.48 5.76
N ILE A 40 5.10 13.98 4.54
CA ILE A 40 4.12 12.93 4.21
C ILE A 40 4.50 11.66 4.94
N TYR A 41 5.74 11.20 4.79
CA TYR A 41 6.23 9.97 5.44
C TYR A 41 6.10 10.02 6.96
N LYS A 42 6.40 11.18 7.57
CA LYS A 42 6.17 11.37 9.01
C LYS A 42 4.69 11.29 9.36
N SER A 43 3.82 11.87 8.55
CA SER A 43 2.37 11.91 8.79
C SER A 43 1.71 10.54 8.59
N THR A 44 2.08 9.79 7.54
CA THR A 44 1.59 8.42 7.30
C THR A 44 2.03 7.50 8.43
N ASN A 45 3.31 7.52 8.82
CA ASN A 45 3.83 6.68 9.90
C ASN A 45 3.12 6.98 11.23
N ASN A 46 2.89 8.26 11.54
CA ASN A 46 2.15 8.65 12.74
C ASN A 46 0.69 8.17 12.70
N LEU A 47 0.03 8.27 11.54
CA LEU A 47 -1.35 7.80 11.40
C LEU A 47 -1.45 6.28 11.61
N ILE A 48 -0.62 5.50 10.90
CA ILE A 48 -0.56 4.03 10.97
C ILE A 48 -0.33 3.57 12.43
N LYS A 49 0.56 4.24 13.16
CA LYS A 49 0.90 3.89 14.55
C LYS A 49 -0.17 4.25 15.57
N LYS A 50 -1.05 5.21 15.28
CA LYS A 50 -1.94 5.82 16.27
C LYS A 50 -3.41 5.48 16.05
N ILE A 51 -3.83 5.25 14.82
CA ILE A 51 -5.24 5.08 14.47
C ILE A 51 -5.38 3.82 13.62
N PRO A 52 -6.11 2.79 14.10
CA PRO A 52 -6.46 1.64 13.27
C PRO A 52 -7.22 2.04 12.01
N VAL A 53 -6.91 1.40 10.88
CA VAL A 53 -7.56 1.66 9.57
C VAL A 53 -9.08 1.54 9.65
N GLU A 54 -9.61 0.66 10.50
CA GLU A 54 -11.06 0.51 10.71
C GLU A 54 -11.74 1.77 11.23
N ASN A 55 -10.97 2.67 11.87
CA ASN A 55 -11.47 3.94 12.38
C ASN A 55 -11.24 5.10 11.41
N TRP A 56 -10.57 4.86 10.27
CA TRP A 56 -10.34 5.91 9.27
C TRP A 56 -11.64 6.21 8.53
N SER A 57 -11.91 7.50 8.33
CA SER A 57 -12.99 7.90 7.42
C SER A 57 -12.72 7.40 5.99
N SER A 58 -13.77 7.15 5.19
CA SER A 58 -13.61 6.77 3.78
C SER A 58 -12.82 7.81 2.98
N LYS A 59 -12.95 9.10 3.33
CA LYS A 59 -12.14 10.18 2.76
C LYS A 59 -10.65 9.96 3.03
N LEU A 60 -10.30 9.60 4.27
CA LEU A 60 -8.91 9.36 4.66
C LEU A 60 -8.34 8.11 3.99
N VAL A 61 -9.10 7.00 3.93
CA VAL A 61 -8.69 5.79 3.20
C VAL A 61 -8.36 6.12 1.74
N ASN A 62 -9.24 6.84 1.04
CA ASN A 62 -9.00 7.22 -0.36
C ASN A 62 -7.79 8.15 -0.52
N LYS A 63 -7.60 9.10 0.40
CA LYS A 63 -6.42 10.00 0.38
C LYS A 63 -5.13 9.25 0.67
N PHE A 64 -5.15 8.30 1.60
CA PHE A 64 -4.01 7.47 1.93
C PHE A 64 -3.61 6.60 0.72
N LEU A 65 -4.57 5.92 0.09
CA LEU A 65 -4.32 5.13 -1.11
C LEU A 65 -3.83 5.98 -2.28
N PHE A 66 -4.39 7.18 -2.45
CA PHE A 66 -3.88 8.14 -3.43
C PHE A 66 -2.40 8.47 -3.20
N ILE A 67 -2.00 8.81 -1.97
CA ILE A 67 -0.60 9.20 -1.74
C ILE A 67 0.36 8.01 -1.77
N LEU A 68 -0.09 6.82 -1.36
CA LEU A 68 0.63 5.57 -1.58
C LEU A 68 0.93 5.36 -3.07
N ALA A 69 -0.07 5.50 -3.95
CA ALA A 69 0.13 5.40 -5.39
C ALA A 69 1.16 6.39 -5.95
N ARG A 70 1.30 7.58 -5.33
CA ARG A 70 2.28 8.58 -5.77
C ARG A 70 3.69 8.31 -5.26
N ASP A 71 3.83 7.50 -4.21
CA ASP A 71 5.11 7.06 -3.64
C ASP A 71 5.63 5.78 -4.34
N ASN A 72 5.20 5.52 -5.58
CA ASN A 72 5.46 4.27 -6.30
C ASN A 72 6.95 4.02 -6.61
N GLU A 73 7.76 5.06 -6.74
CA GLU A 73 9.20 4.94 -7.03
C GLU A 73 10.03 4.66 -5.78
N CYS A 74 9.70 5.31 -4.66
CA CYS A 74 10.48 5.20 -3.42
C CYS A 74 9.95 4.13 -2.46
N GLU A 75 8.68 3.74 -2.57
CA GLU A 75 8.04 2.68 -1.79
C GLU A 75 8.13 2.85 -0.26
N ASN A 76 8.34 4.07 0.23
CA ASN A 76 8.52 4.35 1.65
C ASN A 76 7.24 4.11 2.46
N ILE A 77 6.07 4.48 1.92
CA ILE A 77 4.77 4.30 2.58
C ILE A 77 4.41 2.82 2.65
N ILE A 78 4.67 2.03 1.61
CA ILE A 78 4.42 0.59 1.66
C ILE A 78 5.35 -0.10 2.67
N CYS A 79 6.62 0.31 2.77
CA CYS A 79 7.53 -0.17 3.82
C CYS A 79 6.96 0.08 5.23
N GLN A 80 6.39 1.26 5.48
CA GLN A 80 5.74 1.56 6.77
C GLN A 80 4.54 0.65 7.05
N LEU A 81 3.78 0.25 6.02
CA LEU A 81 2.64 -0.66 6.15
C LEU A 81 3.09 -2.11 6.39
N ILE A 82 4.19 -2.56 5.76
CA ILE A 82 4.78 -3.88 6.00
C ILE A 82 5.19 -4.03 7.48
N ASP A 83 5.74 -2.98 8.08
CA ASP A 83 6.06 -2.92 9.52
C ASP A 83 4.82 -2.95 10.43
N HIS A 84 3.61 -2.79 9.88
CA HIS A 84 2.34 -2.82 10.61
C HIS A 84 1.32 -3.73 9.91
N PRO A 85 1.53 -5.07 9.88
CA PRO A 85 0.78 -6.00 9.03
C PRO A 85 -0.74 -5.94 9.21
N ASN A 86 -1.23 -5.73 10.44
CA ASN A 86 -2.66 -5.57 10.70
C ASN A 86 -3.25 -4.37 9.94
N GLN A 87 -2.54 -3.24 9.89
CA GLN A 87 -3.00 -2.05 9.16
C GLN A 87 -3.00 -2.31 7.66
N LEU A 88 -1.94 -2.95 7.15
CA LEU A 88 -1.82 -3.35 5.75
C LEU A 88 -2.98 -4.24 5.30
N ILE A 89 -3.29 -5.29 6.06
CA ILE A 89 -4.38 -6.23 5.76
C ILE A 89 -5.74 -5.51 5.72
N LYS A 90 -5.99 -4.59 6.66
CA LYS A 90 -7.24 -3.83 6.70
C LYS A 90 -7.35 -2.87 5.53
N LEU A 91 -6.26 -2.19 5.18
CA LEU A 91 -6.22 -1.30 4.02
C LEU A 91 -6.35 -2.09 2.70
N ALA A 92 -5.81 -3.31 2.61
CA ALA A 92 -5.94 -4.18 1.45
C ALA A 92 -7.39 -4.50 1.11
N LYS A 93 -8.25 -4.71 2.12
CA LYS A 93 -9.69 -4.94 1.89
C LYS A 93 -10.37 -3.78 1.16
N HIS A 94 -9.87 -2.56 1.33
CA HIS A 94 -10.38 -1.38 0.65
C HIS A 94 -9.73 -1.16 -0.73
N SER A 95 -8.44 -1.48 -0.88
CA SER A 95 -7.71 -1.16 -2.12
C SER A 95 -7.96 -2.14 -3.27
N VAL A 96 -8.51 -3.34 -3.02
CA VAL A 96 -8.91 -4.28 -4.11
C VAL A 96 -9.81 -3.60 -5.16
N SER A 97 -10.65 -2.64 -4.76
CA SER A 97 -11.52 -1.90 -5.67
C SER A 97 -11.10 -0.44 -5.89
N PHE A 98 -9.86 -0.08 -5.55
CA PHE A 98 -9.36 1.29 -5.73
C PHE A 98 -8.85 1.50 -7.15
N ASN A 99 -9.26 2.58 -7.80
CA ASN A 99 -9.05 2.76 -9.24
C ASN A 99 -7.58 2.91 -9.66
N ASP A 100 -6.69 3.32 -8.76
CA ASP A 100 -5.28 3.53 -9.08
C ASP A 100 -4.46 2.25 -8.91
N PHE A 101 -3.98 1.68 -10.02
CA PHE A 101 -3.21 0.44 -10.00
C PHE A 101 -1.87 0.59 -9.26
N GLU A 102 -1.32 1.81 -9.19
CA GLU A 102 -0.08 2.10 -8.46
C GLU A 102 -0.20 1.79 -6.97
N ALA A 103 -1.39 2.05 -6.39
CA ALA A 103 -1.66 1.67 -5.01
C ALA A 103 -1.91 0.16 -4.89
N ARG A 104 -2.64 -0.44 -5.85
CA ARG A 104 -3.01 -1.86 -5.78
C ARG A 104 -1.78 -2.77 -5.86
N TRP A 105 -0.84 -2.51 -6.77
CA TRP A 105 0.36 -3.34 -6.87
C TRP A 105 1.25 -3.21 -5.63
N GLN A 106 1.37 -2.01 -5.05
CA GLN A 106 2.14 -1.80 -3.82
C GLN A 106 1.55 -2.57 -2.66
N ILE A 107 0.22 -2.56 -2.50
CA ILE A 107 -0.46 -3.36 -1.48
C ILE A 107 -0.27 -4.86 -1.72
N ALA A 108 -0.40 -5.32 -2.97
CA ALA A 108 -0.17 -6.71 -3.33
C ALA A 108 1.27 -7.15 -3.01
N TYR A 109 2.26 -6.29 -3.29
CA TYR A 109 3.65 -6.50 -2.90
C TYR A 109 3.80 -6.59 -1.38
N GLY A 110 3.30 -5.61 -0.63
CA GLY A 110 3.43 -5.62 0.83
C GLY A 110 2.79 -6.84 1.48
N LEU A 111 1.66 -7.32 0.95
CA LEU A 111 1.03 -8.57 1.41
C LEU A 111 1.94 -9.79 1.19
N GLY A 112 2.76 -9.80 0.14
CA GLY A 112 3.77 -10.82 -0.11
C GLY A 112 4.99 -10.75 0.81
N GLU A 113 5.19 -9.63 1.50
CA GLU A 113 6.31 -9.42 2.43
C GLU A 113 5.98 -9.83 3.88
N ILE A 114 4.70 -10.05 4.21
CA ILE A 114 4.30 -10.45 5.57
C ILE A 114 4.08 -11.97 5.69
N THR A 115 4.60 -12.58 6.77
CA THR A 115 4.57 -14.04 6.95
C THR A 115 3.47 -14.54 7.91
N ASP A 116 2.99 -13.70 8.82
CA ASP A 116 2.30 -14.16 10.04
C ASP A 116 0.76 -14.16 9.97
N PHE A 117 0.16 -14.09 8.76
CA PHE A 117 -1.29 -13.92 8.58
C PHE A 117 -1.89 -14.83 7.50
N GLY A 118 -1.40 -16.08 7.46
CA GLY A 118 -1.50 -17.00 6.33
C GLY A 118 -2.86 -17.06 5.62
N ILE A 119 -3.98 -17.27 6.32
CA ILE A 119 -5.29 -17.45 5.64
C ILE A 119 -5.81 -16.13 5.05
N GLU A 120 -5.76 -15.03 5.82
CA GLU A 120 -6.32 -13.74 5.38
C GLU A 120 -5.49 -13.12 4.25
N VAL A 121 -4.16 -13.18 4.38
CA VAL A 121 -3.23 -12.74 3.34
C VAL A 121 -3.38 -13.57 2.07
N LYS A 122 -3.51 -14.90 2.20
CA LYS A 122 -3.76 -15.79 1.06
C LYS A 122 -5.04 -15.40 0.31
N GLN A 123 -6.13 -15.16 1.02
CA GLN A 123 -7.40 -14.75 0.39
C GLN A 123 -7.32 -13.38 -0.28
N LEU A 124 -6.59 -12.43 0.30
CA LEU A 124 -6.37 -11.12 -0.30
C LEU A 124 -5.52 -11.22 -1.57
N LEU A 125 -4.39 -11.93 -1.52
CA LEU A 125 -3.54 -12.15 -2.69
C LEU A 125 -4.29 -12.86 -3.82
N GLN A 126 -5.14 -13.84 -3.50
CA GLN A 126 -6.02 -14.47 -4.51
C GLN A 126 -6.96 -13.47 -5.19
N LYS A 127 -7.44 -12.43 -4.49
CA LYS A 127 -8.23 -11.37 -5.11
C LYS A 127 -7.38 -10.52 -6.06
N TYR A 128 -6.18 -10.12 -5.64
CA TYR A 128 -5.29 -9.33 -6.50
C TYR A 128 -4.73 -10.12 -7.69
N ILE A 129 -4.60 -11.44 -7.60
CA ILE A 129 -4.24 -12.29 -8.76
C ILE A 129 -5.29 -12.17 -9.89
N LEU A 130 -6.54 -11.86 -9.55
CA LEU A 130 -7.62 -11.67 -10.51
C LEU A 130 -7.77 -10.20 -10.96
N ASP A 131 -6.85 -9.32 -10.58
CA ASP A 131 -6.86 -7.91 -11.01
C ASP A 131 -6.69 -7.80 -12.53
N GLU A 132 -7.39 -6.85 -13.14
CA GLU A 132 -7.33 -6.60 -14.58
C GLU A 132 -5.98 -6.06 -15.04
N GLU A 133 -5.26 -5.38 -14.14
CA GLU A 133 -3.93 -4.85 -14.43
C GLU A 133 -2.87 -5.94 -14.23
N GLU A 134 -2.19 -6.32 -15.33
CA GLU A 134 -1.19 -7.40 -15.35
C GLU A 134 -0.11 -7.18 -14.28
N TYR A 135 0.31 -5.94 -14.07
CA TYR A 135 1.36 -5.64 -13.10
C TYR A 135 0.88 -5.93 -11.66
N VAL A 136 -0.37 -5.60 -11.32
CA VAL A 136 -0.95 -5.89 -10.01
C VAL A 136 -1.05 -7.40 -9.79
N SER A 137 -1.60 -8.12 -10.78
CA SER A 137 -1.78 -9.57 -10.68
C SER A 137 -0.45 -10.32 -10.58
N ARG A 138 0.59 -9.88 -11.29
CA ARG A 138 1.94 -10.45 -11.18
C ARG A 138 2.57 -10.23 -9.81
N ARG A 139 2.45 -9.02 -9.23
CA ARG A 139 2.97 -8.75 -7.88
C ARG A 139 2.26 -9.61 -6.83
N ALA A 140 0.95 -9.80 -6.97
CA ALA A 140 0.18 -10.69 -6.12
C ALA A 140 0.58 -12.16 -6.27
N ALA A 141 0.80 -12.63 -7.51
CA ALA A 141 1.24 -13.99 -7.78
C ALA A 141 2.60 -14.30 -7.13
N PHE A 142 3.57 -13.38 -7.25
CA PHE A 142 4.86 -13.54 -6.59
C PHE A 142 4.73 -13.60 -5.07
N GLY A 143 3.94 -12.71 -4.47
CA GLY A 143 3.66 -12.74 -3.03
C GLY A 143 2.98 -14.05 -2.60
N TYR A 144 2.06 -14.56 -3.41
CA TYR A 144 1.38 -15.83 -3.13
C TYR A 144 2.35 -17.01 -3.22
N GLU A 145 3.16 -17.09 -4.27
CA GLU A 145 4.11 -18.19 -4.47
C GLU A 145 5.15 -18.26 -3.37
N LYS A 146 5.71 -17.10 -3.01
CA LYS A 146 6.69 -16.95 -1.94
C LYS A 146 6.18 -17.52 -0.61
N ASN A 147 4.90 -17.32 -0.29
CA ASN A 147 4.35 -17.65 1.03
C ASN A 147 3.54 -18.96 1.07
N PHE A 148 3.01 -19.44 -0.06
CA PHE A 148 2.02 -20.53 -0.07
C PHE A 148 2.29 -21.66 -1.06
N SER A 149 3.30 -21.54 -1.94
CA SER A 149 3.60 -22.61 -2.92
C SER A 149 4.48 -23.74 -2.39
N SER A 150 4.76 -23.79 -1.07
CA SER A 150 5.40 -24.94 -0.43
C SER A 150 4.38 -25.86 0.25
N THR A 151 3.82 -26.79 -0.53
CA THR A 151 3.32 -28.08 0.00
C THR A 151 4.03 -29.21 -0.76
N ASN A 152 5.00 -29.85 -0.09
CA ASN A 152 5.65 -31.15 -0.38
C ASN A 152 6.59 -31.31 -1.59
N VAL A 153 7.90 -31.16 -1.34
CA VAL A 153 8.89 -32.15 -1.82
C VAL A 153 9.82 -32.52 -0.68
N SER A 154 9.43 -33.52 0.11
CA SER A 154 10.33 -34.41 0.84
C SER A 154 9.56 -35.67 1.24
N ILE A 155 10.22 -36.83 1.07
CA ILE A 155 9.82 -38.20 1.47
C ILE A 155 8.93 -38.90 0.42
N ASN A 156 9.35 -39.92 -0.36
CA ASN A 156 10.23 -41.06 -0.10
C ASN A 156 11.11 -41.39 -1.33
N LYS A 157 12.43 -41.44 -1.16
CA LYS A 157 13.27 -42.37 -1.96
C LYS A 157 13.42 -43.64 -1.12
N LYS A 158 13.10 -44.75 -1.78
CA LYS A 158 13.21 -46.14 -1.29
C LYS A 158 14.57 -46.45 -0.67
#